data_AF-A0A660YM78-F1
#
_entry.id   AF-A0A660YM78-F1
#
_cell.length_a   1.000
_cell.length_b   1.000
_cell.length_c   1.000
_cell.angle_alpha   90.00
_cell.angle_beta   90.00
_cell.angle_gamma   90.00
#
_symmetry.space_group_name_H-M   'P 1'
#
loop_
_entity.id
_entity.type
_entity.pdbx_description
1 polymer ?
#
loop_
_entity_poly.entity_id
_entity_poly.type
_entity_poly.pdbx_seq_one_letter_code
_entity_poly.pdbx_strand_id
1 'polypeptide(L)'
;IVTSTIDALEIARQNPHKKVVFIGVGFETTAPTIAASILIAEKENIKNYFVLSAHKVMPPPMDVLSRGDIPLNGYICPGHVSAIIGSKSYDFLPEKYGIACVVAGFEPLDILKSIDMLADQVARSNPSVETEYKRVVTPEGNIHAKAVMNKVFEEDDSEWRGIGVIPKSGLKIRSNYKMFDAEEKFSVDLPPVKEAEGCLCGEVLQGKVIPTDCPLFGSVCNPSEPVGPCMVSTEGTCAAYYKYLRSER
;
A
#
# COMPACT_ATOMS: atom_id res chain seq x y z
N ILE A 1 -17.32 3.91 -11.69
CA ILE A 1 -15.86 3.75 -11.44
C ILE A 1 -15.24 5.12 -11.65
N VAL A 2 -14.39 5.55 -10.74
CA VAL A 2 -13.64 6.82 -10.82
C VAL A 2 -12.16 6.50 -10.98
N THR A 3 -11.39 7.39 -11.61
CA THR A 3 -9.94 7.23 -11.75
C THR A 3 -9.17 8.17 -10.82
N SER A 4 -9.85 9.14 -10.21
CA SER A 4 -9.24 10.10 -9.28
C SER A 4 -10.19 10.55 -8.15
N THR A 5 -9.62 11.18 -7.13
CA THR A 5 -10.39 11.85 -6.07
C THR A 5 -11.12 13.09 -6.57
N ILE A 6 -10.62 13.71 -7.65
CA ILE A 6 -11.25 14.87 -8.28
C ILE A 6 -12.56 14.47 -8.96
N ASP A 7 -12.61 13.30 -9.61
CA ASP A 7 -13.87 12.78 -10.18
C ASP A 7 -14.93 12.57 -9.09
N ALA A 8 -14.51 12.07 -7.93
CA ALA A 8 -15.41 11.83 -6.80
C ALA A 8 -15.94 13.14 -6.20
N LEU A 9 -15.10 14.17 -6.11
CA LEU A 9 -15.53 15.52 -5.73
C LEU A 9 -16.53 16.09 -6.74
N GLU A 10 -16.27 15.91 -8.04
CA GLU A 10 -17.16 16.39 -9.08
C GLU A 10 -18.52 15.70 -9.05
N ILE A 11 -18.55 14.39 -8.82
CA ILE A 11 -19.80 13.66 -8.58
C ILE A 11 -20.54 14.23 -7.37
N ALA A 12 -19.84 14.59 -6.29
CA ALA A 12 -20.45 15.22 -5.12
C ALA A 12 -21.05 16.59 -5.44
N ARG A 13 -20.34 17.44 -6.21
CA ARG A 13 -20.84 18.76 -6.67
C ARG A 13 -22.11 18.62 -7.51
N GLN A 14 -22.14 17.66 -8.43
CA GLN A 14 -23.26 17.45 -9.35
C GLN A 14 -24.48 16.80 -8.67
N ASN A 15 -24.30 16.18 -7.49
CA ASN A 15 -25.35 15.45 -6.78
C ASN A 15 -25.50 15.92 -5.33
N PRO A 16 -25.81 17.21 -5.06
CA PRO A 16 -25.77 17.78 -3.71
C PRO A 16 -26.76 17.13 -2.72
N HIS A 17 -27.77 16.44 -3.23
CA HIS A 17 -28.79 15.74 -2.44
C HIS A 17 -28.43 14.27 -2.16
N LYS A 18 -27.34 13.75 -2.74
CA LYS A 18 -26.84 12.38 -2.51
C LYS A 18 -25.57 12.41 -1.69
N LYS A 19 -25.39 11.43 -0.83
CA LYS A 19 -24.13 11.22 -0.12
C LYS A 19 -23.18 10.46 -1.05
N VAL A 20 -22.00 11.01 -1.28
CA VAL A 20 -20.95 10.43 -2.11
C VAL A 20 -19.83 9.97 -1.21
N VAL A 21 -19.58 8.66 -1.18
CA VAL A 21 -18.51 8.05 -0.38
C VAL A 21 -17.40 7.62 -1.33
N PHE A 22 -16.20 8.16 -1.12
CA PHE A 22 -14.99 7.72 -1.80
C PHE A 22 -14.26 6.70 -0.92
N ILE A 23 -13.89 5.56 -1.51
CA ILE A 23 -13.16 4.51 -0.81
C ILE A 23 -11.66 4.84 -0.89
N GLY A 24 -11.09 5.34 0.20
CA GLY A 24 -9.69 5.71 0.33
C GLY A 24 -8.80 4.50 0.57
N VAL A 25 -8.52 3.74 -0.49
CA VAL A 25 -7.59 2.59 -0.45
C VAL A 25 -6.27 2.98 -1.08
N GLY A 26 -5.18 2.55 -0.45
CA GLY A 26 -3.83 2.65 -0.99
C GLY A 26 -2.82 3.10 0.07
N PHE A 27 -1.58 3.23 -0.40
CA PHE A 27 -0.42 3.59 0.40
C PHE A 27 -0.18 5.11 0.42
N GLU A 28 0.99 5.52 0.88
CA GLU A 28 1.45 6.91 0.93
C GLU A 28 1.49 7.59 -0.45
N THR A 29 1.49 6.81 -1.53
CA THR A 29 1.35 7.30 -2.91
C THR A 29 -0.02 7.90 -3.21
N THR A 30 -1.06 7.45 -2.51
CA THR A 30 -2.46 7.84 -2.73
C THR A 30 -3.02 8.70 -1.59
N ALA A 31 -2.59 8.45 -0.35
CA ALA A 31 -3.12 9.15 0.83
C ALA A 31 -3.03 10.69 0.73
N PRO A 32 -1.95 11.31 0.21
CA PRO A 32 -1.88 12.77 0.09
C PRO A 32 -2.94 13.38 -0.84
N THR A 33 -3.28 12.71 -1.95
CA THR A 33 -4.29 13.23 -2.90
C THR A 33 -5.72 13.07 -2.36
N ILE A 34 -5.94 12.10 -1.48
CA ILE A 34 -7.20 11.90 -0.76
C ILE A 34 -7.32 12.87 0.42
N ALA A 35 -6.23 13.14 1.14
CA ALA A 35 -6.18 14.24 2.10
C ALA A 35 -6.49 15.58 1.41
N ALA A 36 -5.90 15.82 0.23
CA ALA A 36 -6.17 17.02 -0.54
C ALA A 36 -7.65 17.14 -0.96
N SER A 37 -8.34 16.03 -1.29
CA SER A 37 -9.75 16.10 -1.65
C SER A 37 -10.65 16.47 -0.48
N ILE A 38 -10.33 16.01 0.74
CA ILE A 38 -11.00 16.44 1.98
C ILE A 38 -10.81 17.95 2.20
N LEU A 39 -9.58 18.46 2.04
CA LEU A 39 -9.29 19.89 2.17
C LEU A 39 -10.01 20.74 1.11
N ILE A 40 -10.14 20.24 -0.12
CA ILE A 40 -10.91 20.89 -1.18
C ILE A 40 -12.40 20.92 -0.83
N ALA A 41 -12.96 19.78 -0.39
CA ALA A 41 -14.35 19.70 0.03
C ALA A 41 -14.68 20.67 1.19
N GLU A 42 -13.77 20.81 2.17
CA GLU A 42 -13.87 21.80 3.23
C GLU A 42 -13.89 23.23 2.68
N LYS A 43 -12.88 23.58 1.87
CA LYS A 43 -12.74 24.92 1.28
C LYS A 43 -13.93 25.33 0.42
N GLU A 44 -14.49 24.39 -0.34
CA GLU A 44 -15.63 24.60 -1.23
C GLU A 44 -16.98 24.34 -0.55
N ASN A 45 -16.98 24.00 0.74
CA ASN A 45 -18.18 23.72 1.53
C ASN A 45 -19.06 22.60 0.92
N ILE A 46 -18.43 21.57 0.36
CA ILE A 46 -19.08 20.36 -0.19
C ILE A 46 -19.41 19.42 0.97
N LYS A 47 -20.65 19.46 1.45
CA LYS A 47 -21.09 18.74 2.67
C LYS A 47 -21.53 17.30 2.46
N ASN A 48 -21.61 16.85 1.22
CA ASN A 48 -22.11 15.52 0.85
C ASN A 48 -21.00 14.57 0.38
N TYR A 49 -19.73 14.97 0.50
CA TYR A 49 -18.56 14.15 0.19
C TYR A 49 -18.03 13.52 1.48
N PHE A 50 -17.77 12.21 1.44
CA PHE A 50 -17.23 11.44 2.54
C PHE A 50 -16.10 10.54 2.03
N VAL A 51 -15.14 10.22 2.88
CA VAL A 51 -14.05 9.29 2.62
C VAL A 51 -14.11 8.16 3.64
N LEU A 52 -14.10 6.92 3.15
CA LEU A 52 -13.83 5.74 3.97
C LEU A 52 -12.33 5.47 3.94
N SER A 53 -11.63 5.76 5.03
CA SER A 53 -10.17 5.64 5.08
C SER A 53 -9.76 4.18 5.34
N ALA A 54 -9.35 3.48 4.28
CA ALA A 54 -8.78 2.14 4.34
C ALA A 54 -7.30 2.17 3.94
N HIS A 55 -6.64 3.30 4.22
CA HIS A 55 -5.24 3.53 3.93
C HIS A 55 -4.33 2.64 4.76
N LYS A 56 -3.23 2.24 4.13
CA LYS A 56 -2.14 1.51 4.74
C LYS A 56 -0.85 2.32 4.61
N VAL A 57 0.09 2.11 5.51
CA VAL A 57 1.38 2.81 5.46
C VAL A 57 2.56 1.86 5.62
N MET A 58 3.66 2.24 4.99
CA MET A 58 5.00 1.73 5.22
C MET A 58 5.72 2.68 6.21
N PRO A 59 6.78 2.23 6.90
CA PRO A 59 7.35 0.88 6.94
C PRO A 59 6.76 -0.16 7.93
N PRO A 60 5.72 0.07 8.78
CA PRO A 60 5.28 -0.91 9.78
C PRO A 60 5.20 -2.39 9.35
N PRO A 61 4.62 -2.77 8.20
CA PRO A 61 4.60 -4.16 7.76
C PRO A 61 6.00 -4.73 7.47
N MET A 62 6.97 -3.92 7.03
CA MET A 62 8.36 -4.36 6.83
C MET A 62 9.02 -4.71 8.17
N ASP A 63 8.72 -3.97 9.24
CA ASP A 63 9.21 -4.29 10.58
C ASP A 63 8.67 -5.64 11.07
N VAL A 64 7.39 -5.95 10.80
CA VAL A 64 6.77 -7.24 11.14
C VAL A 64 7.40 -8.37 10.33
N LEU A 65 7.49 -8.23 9.01
CA LEU A 65 8.03 -9.27 8.12
C LEU A 65 9.52 -9.56 8.40
N SER A 66 10.29 -8.54 8.80
CA SER A 66 11.71 -8.70 9.16
C SER A 66 11.94 -9.49 10.46
N ARG A 67 10.90 -9.68 11.28
CA ARG A 67 10.92 -10.55 12.46
C ARG A 67 10.32 -11.93 12.19
N GLY A 68 9.76 -12.14 11.00
CA GLY A 68 9.05 -13.35 10.64
C GLY A 68 9.98 -14.51 10.27
N ASP A 69 9.36 -15.58 9.79
CA ASP A 69 10.06 -16.86 9.53
C ASP A 69 10.81 -16.90 8.19
N ILE A 70 10.72 -15.84 7.37
CA ILE A 70 11.36 -15.80 6.06
C ILE A 70 12.79 -15.27 6.20
N PRO A 71 13.81 -16.01 5.75
CA PRO A 71 15.17 -15.52 5.75
C PRO A 71 15.32 -14.40 4.72
N LEU A 72 15.30 -13.16 5.19
CA LEU A 72 15.44 -11.95 4.37
C LEU A 72 16.84 -11.36 4.53
N ASN A 73 17.60 -11.28 3.44
CA ASN A 73 18.90 -10.60 3.41
C ASN A 73 18.81 -9.17 2.88
N GLY A 74 17.74 -8.84 2.15
CA GLY A 74 17.54 -7.49 1.67
C GLY A 74 16.14 -7.18 1.16
N TYR A 75 15.81 -5.89 1.10
CA TYR A 75 14.59 -5.36 0.52
C TYR A 75 14.86 -4.52 -0.72
N ILE A 76 14.08 -4.77 -1.77
CA ILE A 76 13.83 -3.77 -2.80
C ILE A 76 12.71 -2.88 -2.29
N CYS A 77 13.05 -1.67 -1.83
CA CYS A 77 12.09 -0.74 -1.25
C CYS A 77 11.24 -0.07 -2.36
N PRO A 78 9.93 0.13 -2.12
CA PRO A 78 8.99 0.61 -3.13
C PRO A 78 9.29 2.04 -3.57
N GLY A 79 9.67 2.25 -4.84
CA GLY A 79 10.10 3.55 -5.37
C GLY A 79 9.08 4.68 -5.16
N HIS A 80 7.82 4.48 -5.57
CA HIS A 80 6.79 5.53 -5.45
C HIS A 80 6.42 5.87 -4.00
N VAL A 81 6.35 4.87 -3.10
CA VAL A 81 6.14 5.13 -1.67
C VAL A 81 7.33 5.93 -1.11
N SER A 82 8.55 5.54 -1.48
CA SER A 82 9.78 6.22 -1.07
C SER A 82 9.87 7.65 -1.60
N ALA A 83 9.27 7.95 -2.75
CA ALA A 83 9.16 9.32 -3.24
C ALA A 83 8.36 10.23 -2.29
N ILE A 84 7.44 9.65 -1.52
CA ILE A 84 6.63 10.36 -0.53
C ILE A 84 7.32 10.38 0.84
N ILE A 85 7.70 9.21 1.37
CA ILE A 85 8.17 9.10 2.75
C ILE A 85 9.66 9.44 2.89
N GLY A 86 10.45 9.20 1.84
CA GLY A 86 11.90 9.35 1.79
C GLY A 86 12.64 8.04 2.06
N SER A 87 13.90 7.94 1.63
CA SER A 87 14.70 6.73 1.87
C SER A 87 15.04 6.53 3.35
N LYS A 88 15.17 7.61 4.13
CA LYS A 88 15.47 7.54 5.58
C LYS A 88 14.40 6.79 6.38
N SER A 89 13.18 6.68 5.84
CA SER A 89 12.13 5.88 6.47
C SER A 89 12.51 4.40 6.64
N TYR A 90 13.50 3.91 5.90
CA TYR A 90 13.95 2.52 5.97
C TYR A 90 15.21 2.31 6.81
N ASP A 91 15.82 3.36 7.39
CA ASP A 91 17.12 3.27 8.10
C ASP A 91 17.08 2.27 9.27
N PHE A 92 15.91 2.06 9.87
CA PHE A 92 15.72 1.07 10.93
C PHE A 92 16.00 -0.38 10.49
N LEU A 93 15.88 -0.71 9.20
CA LEU A 93 16.04 -2.09 8.71
C LEU A 93 17.48 -2.58 8.84
N PRO A 94 18.50 -1.89 8.30
CA PRO A 94 19.89 -2.26 8.55
C PRO A 94 20.28 -2.08 10.03
N GLU A 95 19.83 -1.00 10.69
CA GLU A 95 20.20 -0.70 12.09
C GLU A 95 19.70 -1.76 13.09
N LYS A 96 18.47 -2.25 12.89
CA LYS A 96 17.80 -3.16 13.83
C LYS A 96 17.95 -4.63 13.44
N TYR A 97 17.97 -4.93 12.14
CA TYR A 97 17.90 -6.30 11.63
C TYR A 97 19.09 -6.72 10.79
N GLY A 98 20.00 -5.80 10.44
CA GLY A 98 21.10 -6.09 9.52
C GLY A 98 20.63 -6.45 8.11
N ILE A 99 19.45 -5.97 7.70
CA ILE A 99 18.88 -6.24 6.38
C ILE A 99 19.24 -5.11 5.41
N ALA A 100 19.87 -5.46 4.28
CA ALA A 100 20.24 -4.49 3.25
C ALA A 100 19.00 -3.91 2.56
N CYS A 101 19.03 -2.65 2.15
CA CYS A 101 17.90 -2.01 1.48
C CYS A 101 18.36 -1.24 0.25
N VAL A 102 17.61 -1.36 -0.84
CA VAL A 102 17.78 -0.50 -2.01
C VAL A 102 16.42 0.02 -2.47
N VAL A 103 16.26 1.34 -2.49
CA VAL A 103 15.09 1.99 -3.10
C VAL A 103 15.25 1.97 -4.61
N ALA A 104 14.36 1.26 -5.30
CA ALA A 104 14.43 1.02 -6.74
C ALA A 104 13.37 1.79 -7.53
N GLY A 105 13.69 2.11 -8.78
CA GLY A 105 12.69 2.47 -9.78
C GLY A 105 11.92 1.24 -10.30
N PHE A 106 11.23 1.40 -11.43
CA PHE A 106 10.33 0.38 -11.99
C PHE A 106 10.76 -0.09 -13.38
N GLU A 107 11.78 0.52 -13.97
CA GLU A 107 12.34 0.03 -15.23
C GLU A 107 13.12 -1.27 -14.99
N PRO A 108 13.19 -2.18 -15.98
CA PRO A 108 13.93 -3.44 -15.82
C PRO A 108 15.38 -3.24 -15.36
N LEU A 109 16.05 -2.18 -15.84
CA LEU A 109 17.42 -1.85 -15.45
C LEU A 109 17.51 -1.28 -14.02
N ASP A 110 16.49 -0.56 -13.54
CA ASP A 110 16.44 -0.10 -12.15
C ASP A 110 16.41 -1.29 -11.20
N ILE A 111 15.58 -2.29 -11.53
CA ILE A 111 15.42 -3.52 -10.73
C ILE A 111 16.71 -4.34 -10.76
N LEU A 112 17.29 -4.58 -11.95
CA LEU A 112 18.54 -5.33 -12.08
C LEU A 112 19.69 -4.65 -11.34
N LYS A 113 19.79 -3.32 -11.43
CA LYS A 113 20.83 -2.58 -10.72
C LYS A 113 20.62 -2.63 -9.20
N SER A 114 19.37 -2.59 -8.75
CA SER A 114 19.05 -2.69 -7.32
C SER A 114 19.37 -4.08 -6.75
N ILE A 115 19.17 -5.14 -7.53
CA ILE A 115 19.58 -6.50 -7.16
C ILE A 115 21.11 -6.60 -7.04
N ASP A 116 21.85 -6.05 -8.00
CA ASP A 116 23.33 -5.98 -7.96
C ASP A 116 23.83 -5.24 -6.71
N MET A 117 23.24 -4.08 -6.40
CA MET A 117 23.56 -3.31 -5.19
C MET A 117 23.25 -4.08 -3.90
N LEU A 118 22.10 -4.76 -3.81
CA LEU A 118 21.74 -5.60 -2.67
C LEU A 118 22.73 -6.76 -2.49
N ALA A 119 23.06 -7.47 -3.58
CA ALA A 119 23.99 -8.58 -3.55
C ALA A 119 25.38 -8.15 -3.06
N ASP A 120 25.86 -6.98 -3.49
CA ASP A 120 27.13 -6.41 -3.06
C ASP A 120 27.15 -6.05 -1.56
N GLN A 121 26.08 -5.43 -1.05
CA GLN A 121 25.93 -5.13 0.38
C GLN A 121 25.95 -6.41 1.24
N VAL A 122 25.21 -7.44 0.81
CA VAL A 122 25.15 -8.73 1.51
C VAL A 122 26.51 -9.43 1.47
N ALA A 123 27.18 -9.46 0.32
CA ALA A 123 28.51 -10.07 0.18
C ALA A 123 29.57 -9.40 1.06
N ARG A 124 29.46 -8.08 1.27
CA ARG A 124 30.35 -7.31 2.15
C ARG A 124 29.93 -7.32 3.62
N SER A 125 28.79 -7.91 3.95
CA SER A 125 28.19 -7.88 5.30
C SER A 125 28.07 -6.46 5.86
N ASN A 126 27.77 -5.49 4.99
CA ASN A 126 27.64 -4.07 5.35
C ASN A 126 26.27 -3.54 4.89
N PRO A 127 25.17 -3.99 5.52
CA PRO A 127 23.82 -3.58 5.15
C PRO A 127 23.61 -2.09 5.42
N SER A 128 23.02 -1.39 4.45
CA SER A 128 22.64 0.02 4.57
C SER A 128 21.38 0.30 3.73
N VAL A 129 20.87 1.52 3.79
CA VAL A 129 19.84 1.99 2.85
C VAL A 129 20.53 2.72 1.72
N GLU A 130 20.52 2.13 0.53
CA GLU A 130 20.95 2.78 -0.70
C GLU A 130 19.74 3.17 -1.56
N THR A 131 19.94 4.10 -2.49
CA THR A 131 18.89 4.58 -3.39
C THR A 131 19.40 4.48 -4.82
N GLU A 132 18.82 3.57 -5.59
CA GLU A 132 19.02 3.49 -7.04
C GLU A 132 18.15 4.57 -7.72
N TYR A 133 16.92 4.77 -7.24
CA TYR A 133 15.93 5.68 -7.83
C TYR A 133 16.17 7.17 -7.54
N LYS A 134 17.43 7.62 -7.57
CA LYS A 134 17.88 8.99 -7.19
C LYS A 134 17.24 10.11 -8.01
N ARG A 135 16.72 9.77 -9.20
CA ARG A 135 16.02 10.72 -10.08
C ARG A 135 14.66 11.17 -9.54
N VAL A 136 14.09 10.44 -8.57
CA VAL A 136 12.79 10.76 -7.96
C VAL A 136 12.88 10.85 -6.44
N VAL A 137 13.66 9.97 -5.79
CA VAL A 137 13.65 9.81 -4.34
C VAL A 137 14.74 10.64 -3.68
N THR A 138 14.35 11.43 -2.69
CA THR A 138 15.24 12.14 -1.76
C THR A 138 15.24 11.45 -0.38
N PRO A 139 16.25 11.69 0.47
CA PRO A 139 16.28 11.12 1.82
C PRO A 139 15.08 11.54 2.67
N GLU A 140 14.61 12.78 2.53
CA GLU A 140 13.49 13.34 3.26
C GLU A 140 12.13 13.08 2.59
N GLY A 141 12.10 12.58 1.36
CA GLY A 141 10.88 12.42 0.58
C GLY A 141 10.17 13.74 0.27
N ASN A 142 8.86 13.67 0.03
CA ASN A 142 8.05 14.82 -0.29
C ASN A 142 7.46 15.45 0.98
N ILE A 143 8.15 16.48 1.49
CA ILE A 143 7.75 17.21 2.71
C ILE A 143 6.35 17.82 2.62
N HIS A 144 5.92 18.27 1.43
CA HIS A 144 4.59 18.87 1.24
C HIS A 144 3.48 17.82 1.26
N ALA A 145 3.69 16.68 0.58
CA ALA A 145 2.76 15.57 0.60
C ALA A 145 2.56 15.02 2.01
N LYS A 146 3.65 14.86 2.77
CA LYS A 146 3.59 14.47 4.18
C LYS A 146 2.85 15.48 5.04
N ALA A 147 3.06 16.78 4.83
CA ALA A 147 2.35 17.83 5.57
C ALA A 147 0.83 17.80 5.29
N VAL A 148 0.43 17.62 4.04
CA VAL A 148 -1.00 17.50 3.65
C VAL A 148 -1.61 16.24 4.27
N MET A 149 -0.93 15.10 4.17
CA MET A 149 -1.38 13.84 4.75
C MET A 149 -1.53 13.96 6.28
N ASN A 150 -0.51 14.46 6.98
CA ASN A 150 -0.52 14.60 8.45
C ASN A 150 -1.54 15.61 8.95
N LYS A 151 -1.94 16.58 8.12
CA LYS A 151 -2.99 17.54 8.47
C LYS A 151 -4.35 16.85 8.57
N VAL A 152 -4.65 15.93 7.67
CA VAL A 152 -5.98 15.30 7.56
C VAL A 152 -6.04 13.96 8.29
N PHE A 153 -4.95 13.20 8.26
CA PHE A 153 -4.89 11.85 8.78
C PHE A 153 -3.97 11.73 10.01
N GLU A 154 -4.24 10.70 10.80
CA GLU A 154 -3.37 10.21 11.86
C GLU A 154 -3.21 8.69 11.81
N GLU A 155 -2.12 8.19 12.38
CA GLU A 155 -1.83 6.76 12.45
C GLU A 155 -2.94 6.00 13.20
N ASP A 156 -3.26 4.82 12.70
CA ASP A 156 -4.19 3.90 13.33
C ASP A 156 -3.69 2.46 13.23
N ASP A 157 -4.13 1.61 14.14
CA ASP A 157 -3.88 0.18 14.06
C ASP A 157 -4.76 -0.40 12.95
N SER A 158 -4.21 -1.30 12.16
CA SER A 158 -4.91 -1.73 10.95
C SER A 158 -4.68 -3.20 10.62
N GLU A 159 -5.72 -3.88 10.15
CA GLU A 159 -5.68 -5.30 9.81
C GLU A 159 -5.07 -5.54 8.42
N TRP A 160 -3.99 -6.30 8.37
CA TRP A 160 -3.33 -6.71 7.12
C TRP A 160 -3.61 -8.17 6.83
N ARG A 161 -4.10 -8.45 5.62
CA ARG A 161 -4.44 -9.81 5.19
C ARG A 161 -3.22 -10.72 5.29
N GLY A 162 -3.38 -11.86 5.97
CA GLY A 162 -2.30 -12.84 6.18
C GLY A 162 -1.35 -12.50 7.32
N ILE A 163 -1.35 -11.27 7.84
CA ILE A 163 -0.44 -10.84 8.92
C ILE A 163 -1.20 -10.57 10.22
N GLY A 164 -2.43 -10.05 10.14
CA GLY A 164 -3.24 -9.63 11.27
C GLY A 164 -3.14 -8.13 11.53
N VAL A 165 -3.53 -7.69 12.72
CA VAL A 165 -3.49 -6.26 13.09
C VAL A 165 -2.06 -5.83 13.32
N ILE A 166 -1.61 -4.83 12.57
CA ILE A 166 -0.30 -4.22 12.71
C ILE A 166 -0.48 -2.82 13.33
N PRO A 167 0.17 -2.52 14.47
CA PRO A 167 0.06 -1.22 15.10
C PRO A 167 0.54 -0.09 14.19
N LYS A 168 -0.15 1.06 14.21
CA LYS A 168 0.21 2.28 13.46
C LYS A 168 0.45 2.07 11.96
N SER A 169 -0.23 1.11 11.37
CA SER A 169 -0.03 0.68 9.98
C SER A 169 -1.15 1.12 9.02
N GLY A 170 -2.17 1.81 9.55
CA GLY A 170 -3.20 2.46 8.77
C GLY A 170 -3.28 3.95 9.05
N LEU A 171 -4.20 4.61 8.36
CA LEU A 171 -4.54 6.01 8.60
C LEU A 171 -6.04 6.15 8.85
N LYS A 172 -6.39 6.92 9.87
CA LYS A 172 -7.76 7.39 10.11
C LYS A 172 -7.86 8.89 9.98
N ILE A 173 -9.07 9.39 9.71
CA ILE A 173 -9.31 10.83 9.56
C ILE A 173 -9.28 11.49 10.94
N ARG A 174 -8.53 12.57 11.08
CA ARG A 174 -8.44 13.32 12.34
C ARG A 174 -9.79 13.91 12.72
N SER A 175 -9.98 14.10 14.03
CA SER A 175 -11.19 14.69 14.61
C SER A 175 -11.62 16.03 14.00
N ASN A 176 -10.67 16.88 13.59
CA ASN A 176 -10.94 18.16 12.91
C ASN A 176 -11.64 17.98 11.56
N TYR A 177 -11.50 16.82 10.92
CA TYR A 177 -12.05 16.48 9.62
C TYR A 177 -13.15 15.43 9.68
N LYS A 178 -13.64 15.06 10.88
CA LYS A 178 -14.64 14.00 11.10
C LYS A 178 -15.93 14.16 10.29
N MET A 179 -16.28 15.37 9.86
CA MET A 179 -17.45 15.62 9.02
C MET A 179 -17.35 14.97 7.63
N PHE A 180 -16.14 14.66 7.18
CA PHE A 180 -15.86 13.95 5.93
C PHE A 180 -15.59 12.46 6.16
N ASP A 181 -15.55 12.00 7.40
CA ASP A 181 -15.29 10.59 7.71
C ASP A 181 -16.57 9.76 7.50
N ALA A 182 -16.49 8.75 6.63
CA ALA A 182 -17.60 7.86 6.37
C ALA A 182 -17.90 6.96 7.59
N GLU A 183 -16.90 6.52 8.35
CA GLU A 183 -17.10 5.65 9.51
C GLU A 183 -17.84 6.38 10.64
N GLU A 184 -17.51 7.66 10.84
CA GLU A 184 -18.23 8.54 11.77
C GLU A 184 -19.67 8.83 11.29
N LYS A 185 -19.88 8.91 9.97
CA LYS A 185 -21.19 9.28 9.41
C LYS A 185 -22.17 8.11 9.29
N PHE A 186 -21.66 6.92 9.03
CA PHE A 186 -22.43 5.74 8.67
C PHE A 186 -22.12 4.60 9.64
N SER A 187 -23.05 4.32 10.54
CA SER A 187 -22.98 3.11 11.36
C SER A 187 -23.46 1.92 10.53
N VAL A 188 -22.57 0.95 10.33
CA VAL A 188 -22.84 -0.29 9.60
C VAL A 188 -22.41 -1.45 10.49
N ASP A 189 -23.32 -2.41 10.70
CA ASP A 189 -23.00 -3.67 11.35
C ASP A 189 -22.51 -4.66 10.27
N LEU A 190 -21.28 -5.14 10.40
CA LEU A 190 -20.64 -6.02 9.43
C LEU A 190 -20.50 -7.43 10.02
N PRO A 191 -20.88 -8.48 9.28
CA PRO A 191 -20.60 -9.83 9.71
C PRO A 191 -19.08 -10.09 9.72
N PRO A 192 -18.60 -11.07 10.49
CA PRO A 192 -17.20 -11.46 10.46
C PRO A 192 -16.74 -11.79 9.04
N VAL A 193 -15.59 -11.24 8.65
CA VAL A 193 -14.97 -11.52 7.35
C VAL A 193 -14.47 -12.97 7.35
N LYS A 194 -14.83 -13.73 6.30
CA LYS A 194 -14.29 -15.08 6.06
C LYS A 194 -13.43 -15.05 4.82
N GLU A 195 -12.16 -15.43 4.98
CA GLU A 195 -11.29 -15.73 3.84
C GLU A 195 -11.82 -16.95 3.09
N ALA A 196 -11.61 -16.98 1.77
CA ALA A 196 -12.02 -18.09 0.94
C ALA A 196 -11.22 -19.34 1.30
N GLU A 197 -11.92 -20.45 1.54
CA GLU A 197 -11.31 -21.72 1.90
C GLU A 197 -10.31 -22.18 0.82
N GLY A 198 -9.14 -22.63 1.24
CA GLY A 198 -8.05 -23.05 0.34
C GLY A 198 -7.27 -21.91 -0.34
N CYS A 199 -7.63 -20.64 -0.14
CA CYS A 199 -6.88 -19.53 -0.70
C CYS A 199 -5.60 -19.25 0.10
N LEU A 200 -4.44 -19.29 -0.57
CA LEU A 200 -3.13 -18.97 0.04
C LEU A 200 -2.72 -17.49 -0.11
N CYS A 201 -3.63 -16.55 -0.38
CA CYS A 201 -3.26 -15.16 -0.64
C CYS A 201 -2.53 -14.50 0.55
N GLY A 202 -2.87 -14.86 1.80
CA GLY A 202 -2.12 -14.39 2.97
C GLY A 202 -0.66 -14.86 3.01
N GLU A 203 -0.40 -16.11 2.61
CA GLU A 203 0.95 -16.68 2.55
C GLU A 203 1.74 -16.10 1.36
N VAL A 204 1.07 -15.86 0.22
CA VAL A 204 1.65 -15.19 -0.96
C VAL A 204 2.05 -13.75 -0.62
N LEU A 205 1.20 -13.00 0.10
CA LEU A 205 1.50 -11.62 0.49
C LEU A 205 2.67 -11.51 1.47
N GLN A 206 2.89 -12.54 2.30
CA GLN A 206 4.06 -12.63 3.16
C GLN A 206 5.31 -13.06 2.40
N GLY A 207 5.19 -13.64 1.21
CA GLY A 207 6.30 -14.20 0.45
C GLY A 207 6.70 -15.62 0.88
N LYS A 208 5.85 -16.32 1.63
CA LYS A 208 6.11 -17.70 2.10
C LYS A 208 5.93 -18.74 1.00
N VAL A 209 5.05 -18.45 0.05
CA VAL A 209 4.74 -19.30 -1.11
C VAL A 209 4.58 -18.41 -2.35
N ILE A 210 4.74 -18.98 -3.55
CA ILE A 210 4.43 -18.29 -4.80
C ILE A 210 3.03 -18.67 -5.30
N PRO A 211 2.40 -17.87 -6.19
CA PRO A 211 1.04 -18.15 -6.65
C PRO A 211 0.81 -19.56 -7.19
N THR A 212 1.80 -20.16 -7.85
CA THR A 212 1.70 -21.53 -8.39
C THR A 212 1.66 -22.63 -7.33
N ASP A 213 2.02 -22.33 -6.07
CA ASP A 213 1.88 -23.26 -4.94
C ASP A 213 0.44 -23.31 -4.41
N CYS A 214 -0.39 -22.32 -4.76
CA CYS A 214 -1.79 -22.28 -4.37
C CYS A 214 -2.61 -23.26 -5.23
N PRO A 215 -3.35 -24.23 -4.64
CA PRO A 215 -4.10 -25.23 -5.39
C PRO A 215 -5.23 -24.63 -6.23
N LEU A 216 -5.68 -23.43 -5.89
CA LEU A 216 -6.74 -22.71 -6.61
C LEU A 216 -6.20 -21.91 -7.81
N PHE A 217 -4.90 -21.62 -7.86
CA PHE A 217 -4.33 -20.70 -8.83
C PHE A 217 -4.41 -21.23 -10.26
N GLY A 218 -5.02 -20.44 -11.14
CA GLY A 218 -5.15 -20.76 -12.57
C GLY A 218 -6.14 -21.89 -12.90
N SER A 219 -6.72 -22.52 -11.88
CA SER A 219 -7.85 -23.43 -11.97
C SER A 219 -9.14 -22.66 -11.71
N VAL A 220 -9.72 -22.81 -10.52
CA VAL A 220 -10.95 -22.12 -10.08
C VAL A 220 -10.71 -20.65 -9.73
N CYS A 221 -9.48 -20.24 -9.42
CA CYS A 221 -9.12 -18.84 -9.20
C CYS A 221 -8.37 -18.29 -10.41
N ASN A 222 -9.05 -17.45 -11.19
CA ASN A 222 -8.51 -16.79 -12.38
C ASN A 222 -9.07 -15.35 -12.51
N PRO A 223 -8.59 -14.50 -13.43
CA PRO A 223 -9.05 -13.11 -13.51
C PRO A 223 -10.55 -12.94 -13.82
N SER A 224 -11.18 -13.91 -14.48
CA SER A 224 -12.62 -13.90 -14.76
C SER A 224 -13.45 -14.37 -13.56
N GLU A 225 -12.91 -15.32 -12.79
CA GLU A 225 -13.52 -15.88 -11.58
C GLU A 225 -12.49 -15.84 -10.43
N PRO A 226 -12.24 -14.67 -9.83
CA PRO A 226 -11.23 -14.56 -8.79
C PRO A 226 -11.77 -15.04 -7.44
N VAL A 227 -11.02 -15.92 -6.76
CA VAL A 227 -11.36 -16.40 -5.41
C VAL A 227 -10.77 -15.49 -4.31
N GLY A 228 -9.53 -15.03 -4.51
CA GLY A 228 -8.81 -14.17 -3.56
C GLY A 228 -8.43 -12.82 -4.16
N PRO A 229 -8.18 -11.79 -3.33
CA PRO A 229 -7.94 -10.42 -3.80
C PRO A 229 -6.62 -10.30 -4.58
N CYS A 230 -5.66 -11.19 -4.31
CA CYS A 230 -4.42 -11.28 -5.08
C CYS A 230 -4.66 -11.54 -6.58
N MET A 231 -5.83 -12.08 -6.96
CA MET A 231 -6.25 -12.30 -8.35
C MET A 231 -7.18 -11.19 -8.89
N VAL A 232 -7.85 -10.44 -8.00
CA VAL A 232 -8.74 -9.31 -8.36
C VAL A 232 -7.93 -8.06 -8.70
N SER A 233 -6.92 -7.76 -7.87
CA SER A 233 -6.13 -6.53 -8.00
C SER A 233 -5.20 -6.59 -9.20
N THR A 234 -5.11 -5.49 -9.95
CA THR A 234 -4.12 -5.32 -11.02
C THR A 234 -2.69 -5.29 -10.51
N GLU A 235 -2.50 -4.94 -9.23
CA GLU A 235 -1.21 -4.98 -8.52
C GLU A 235 -1.02 -6.30 -7.75
N GLY A 236 -1.99 -7.21 -7.81
CA GLY A 236 -1.95 -8.48 -7.09
C GLY A 236 -0.93 -9.45 -7.69
N THR A 237 -0.11 -10.07 -6.84
CA THR A 237 0.93 -11.03 -7.25
C THR A 237 0.35 -12.19 -8.06
N CYS A 238 -0.82 -12.72 -7.69
CA CYS A 238 -1.45 -13.80 -8.46
C CYS A 238 -1.91 -13.33 -9.84
N ALA A 239 -2.54 -12.15 -9.95
CA ALA A 239 -2.94 -11.60 -11.24
C ALA A 239 -1.73 -11.37 -12.17
N ALA A 240 -0.63 -10.83 -11.62
CA ALA A 240 0.62 -10.64 -12.37
C ALA A 240 1.22 -11.96 -12.84
N TYR A 241 1.33 -12.98 -11.96
CA TYR A 241 1.77 -14.32 -12.34
C TYR A 241 0.87 -14.91 -13.43
N TYR A 242 -0.44 -14.85 -13.28
CA TYR A 242 -1.37 -15.42 -14.25
C TYR A 242 -1.21 -14.77 -15.64
N LYS A 243 -1.05 -13.44 -15.67
CA LYS A 243 -0.91 -12.67 -16.91
C LYS A 243 0.35 -13.03 -17.70
N TYR A 244 1.49 -13.19 -17.03
CA TYR A 244 2.78 -13.35 -17.70
C TYR A 244 3.28 -14.80 -17.77
N LEU A 245 2.83 -15.69 -16.88
CA LEU A 245 3.24 -17.11 -16.91
C LEU A 245 2.57 -17.90 -18.05
N ARG A 246 1.42 -17.43 -18.56
CA ARG A 246 0.75 -18.02 -19.73
C ARG A 246 1.30 -17.54 -21.08
N SER A 247 2.09 -16.47 -21.14
CA SER A 247 2.74 -16.06 -22.39
C SER A 247 3.98 -16.89 -22.75
N GLU A 248 4.45 -17.74 -21.82
CA GLU A 248 5.62 -18.61 -22.01
C GLU A 248 5.26 -20.09 -22.23
N ARG A 249 3.97 -20.44 -22.32
CA ARG A 249 3.48 -21.79 -22.68
C ARG A 249 2.62 -21.74 -23.93
#